data_AF-A0A365PSA7-F1
#
_entry.id   AF-A0A365PSA7-F1
#
_cell.length_a   1.000
_cell.length_b   1.000
_cell.length_c   1.000
_cell.angle_alpha   90.00
_cell.angle_beta   90.00
_cell.angle_gamma   90.00
#
_symmetry.space_group_name_H-M   'P 1'
#
loop_
_entity.id
_entity.type
_entity.pdbx_description
1 polymer ?
#
loop_
_entity_poly.entity_id
_entity_poly.type
_entity_poly.pdbx_seq_one_letter_code
_entity_poly.pdbx_strand_id
1 'polypeptide(L)'
;MQLNDASMAIRPRSAWEALDLGVLLARRHAALLMLSWALVTLPIFALFSLLFWQYPTLALLLFWWLKPLYERLPLFILSRALFGDTPTLRQSIRALPQLLRSQWFASVTWRRFSVTRSFDLPVLQLEQLTGSARQQRLAVLGQRDSRAASWLTLVGMHLEMGLWLGALALMYMLIPQQMLADWNWQDLLGMSGDWLWLEHLSNLMYALVLVVWEPIYVASGFSLYLNRRTTLEAWDVELTFRRLQARVKTLLPVLLVGMGLWLLPVPNAALAAPDADETIQTKEASGPQSDRLLKQPLTSRAASERISELLDQPPFRNRETVTRWRFTEEADGEPGWFARLLERLLRSELVAQRPDRLASVIEALLWAALFILTGWLLWRYRDWIKLYVNPRQTLRFRQRQPAPSALFGLDVQPESLPPDVIAEVQRLWSDHPREALGLLYRAFLSRLLHERQLPLKSSHTEGEILELLRHEAQPQLLDYAEALTRHWLGLAYGNQLPPAATRDELCQRWRTVFGSEASHD
;
A
#
# COMPACT_ATOMS: atom_id res chain seq x y z
N MET A 1 1.66 4.61 -18.91
CA MET A 1 2.97 4.35 -18.29
C MET A 1 3.57 3.14 -18.98
N GLN A 2 4.71 3.27 -19.64
CA GLN A 2 5.43 2.10 -20.15
C GLN A 2 6.23 1.52 -18.98
N LEU A 3 5.86 0.33 -18.52
CA LEU A 3 6.47 -0.31 -17.33
C LEU A 3 7.94 -0.70 -17.55
N ASN A 4 8.38 -0.79 -18.81
CA ASN A 4 9.75 -1.16 -19.18
C ASN A 4 10.78 -0.05 -18.87
N ASP A 5 10.35 1.21 -18.78
CA ASP A 5 11.24 2.37 -18.60
C ASP A 5 11.36 2.80 -17.12
N ALA A 6 10.82 2.00 -16.20
CA ALA A 6 10.93 2.27 -14.78
C ALA A 6 12.40 2.17 -14.33
N SER A 7 12.93 3.27 -13.81
CA SER A 7 14.29 3.39 -13.26
C SER A 7 14.52 2.57 -11.97
N MET A 8 13.49 1.88 -11.50
CA MET A 8 13.47 1.07 -10.29
C MET A 8 13.03 -0.35 -10.64
N ALA A 9 13.69 -1.35 -10.08
CA ALA A 9 13.24 -2.73 -10.15
C ALA A 9 11.86 -2.88 -9.48
N ILE A 10 10.84 -3.19 -10.27
CA ILE A 10 9.49 -3.49 -9.81
C ILE A 10 9.49 -4.91 -9.25
N ARG A 11 9.49 -5.04 -7.92
CA ARG A 11 9.37 -6.31 -7.18
C ARG A 11 8.50 -6.09 -5.94
N PRO A 12 7.82 -7.14 -5.44
CA PRO A 12 7.14 -7.07 -4.14
C PRO A 12 8.16 -6.79 -3.04
N ARG A 13 7.88 -5.79 -2.20
CA ARG A 13 8.70 -5.44 -1.04
C ARG A 13 7.87 -5.46 0.23
N SER A 14 8.57 -5.57 1.37
CA SER A 14 7.94 -5.24 2.65
C SER A 14 7.58 -3.75 2.70
N ALA A 15 6.58 -3.38 3.51
CA ALA A 15 6.18 -1.98 3.62
C ALA A 15 7.32 -1.07 4.13
N TRP A 16 8.18 -1.58 5.03
CA TRP A 16 9.34 -0.84 5.53
C TRP A 16 10.43 -0.66 4.47
N GLU A 17 10.73 -1.71 3.71
CA GLU A 17 11.67 -1.60 2.57
C GLU A 17 11.14 -0.62 1.50
N ALA A 18 9.81 -0.57 1.30
CA ALA A 18 9.21 0.43 0.43
C ALA A 18 9.35 1.86 0.98
N LEU A 19 9.29 2.08 2.29
CA LEU A 19 9.56 3.39 2.88
C LEU A 19 11.01 3.83 2.66
N ASP A 20 11.97 2.95 2.91
CA ASP A 20 13.40 3.22 2.70
C ASP A 20 13.69 3.57 1.24
N LEU A 21 13.04 2.87 0.32
CA LEU A 21 13.10 3.15 -1.10
C LEU A 21 12.58 4.55 -1.46
N GLY A 22 11.55 5.03 -0.77
CA GLY A 22 11.06 6.40 -0.90
C GLY A 22 12.10 7.43 -0.46
N VAL A 23 12.81 7.18 0.64
CA VAL A 23 13.93 8.03 1.09
C VAL A 23 15.06 8.04 0.05
N LEU A 24 15.41 6.89 -0.52
CA LEU A 24 16.42 6.82 -1.60
C LEU A 24 15.99 7.58 -2.85
N LEU A 25 14.70 7.48 -3.21
CA LEU A 25 14.14 8.22 -4.35
C LEU A 25 14.17 9.73 -4.11
N ALA A 26 13.81 10.17 -2.90
CA ALA A 26 13.93 11.58 -2.50
C ALA A 26 15.39 12.04 -2.53
N ARG A 27 16.34 11.24 -2.02
CA ARG A 27 17.77 11.55 -2.03
C ARG A 27 18.31 11.71 -3.45
N ARG A 28 17.94 10.83 -4.38
CA ARG A 28 18.37 10.88 -5.79
C ARG A 28 17.95 12.17 -6.48
N HIS A 29 16.77 12.71 -6.14
CA HIS A 29 16.22 13.92 -6.74
C HIS A 29 16.14 15.09 -5.74
N ALA A 30 16.97 15.08 -4.68
CA ALA A 30 16.84 15.99 -3.54
C ALA A 30 16.87 17.45 -3.95
N ALA A 31 17.86 17.85 -4.75
CA ALA A 31 18.00 19.23 -5.21
C ALA A 31 16.77 19.73 -5.96
N LEU A 32 16.24 18.94 -6.90
CA LEU A 32 15.06 19.29 -7.67
C LEU A 32 13.82 19.40 -6.77
N LEU A 33 13.63 18.43 -5.88
CA LEU A 33 12.49 18.37 -4.98
C LEU A 33 12.50 19.53 -3.97
N MET A 34 13.61 19.72 -3.26
CA MET A 34 13.74 20.78 -2.24
C MET A 34 13.69 22.16 -2.86
N LEU A 35 14.38 22.41 -3.99
CA LEU A 35 14.36 23.72 -4.64
C LEU A 35 12.98 24.03 -5.23
N SER A 36 12.32 23.07 -5.89
CA SER A 36 10.96 23.29 -6.40
C SER A 36 9.95 23.55 -5.28
N TRP A 37 10.08 22.85 -4.15
CA TRP A 37 9.22 23.05 -2.99
C TRP A 37 9.48 24.42 -2.37
N ALA A 38 10.75 24.75 -2.07
CA ALA A 38 11.15 26.03 -1.50
C ALA A 38 10.72 27.23 -2.37
N LEU A 39 10.91 27.15 -3.69
CA LEU A 39 10.57 28.22 -4.62
C LEU A 39 9.06 28.50 -4.67
N VAL A 40 8.22 27.53 -4.32
CA VAL A 40 6.77 27.70 -4.24
C VAL A 40 6.33 28.10 -2.83
N THR A 41 6.86 27.46 -1.79
CA THR A 41 6.36 27.61 -0.43
C THR A 41 6.97 28.80 0.32
N LEU A 42 8.26 29.11 0.13
CA LEU A 42 8.90 30.23 0.83
C LEU A 42 8.32 31.60 0.43
N PRO A 43 7.98 31.89 -0.84
CA PRO A 43 7.29 33.13 -1.18
C PRO A 43 5.89 33.21 -0.58
N ILE A 44 5.17 32.09 -0.48
CA ILE A 44 3.85 32.05 0.17
C ILE A 44 3.98 32.29 1.67
N PHE A 45 4.98 31.67 2.31
CA PHE A 45 5.30 31.91 3.71
C PHE A 45 5.65 33.38 3.96
N ALA A 46 6.55 33.96 3.16
CA ALA A 46 6.94 35.36 3.25
C ALA A 46 5.73 36.29 3.07
N LEU A 47 4.84 35.99 2.11
CA LEU A 47 3.60 36.74 1.91
C LEU A 47 2.70 36.70 3.15
N PHE A 48 2.51 35.53 3.78
CA PHE A 48 1.73 35.43 5.01
C PHE A 48 2.40 36.13 6.19
N SER A 49 3.72 36.01 6.33
CA SER A 49 4.47 36.72 7.37
C SER A 49 4.37 38.24 7.21
N LEU A 50 4.38 38.76 5.98
CA LEU A 50 4.20 40.19 5.71
C LEU A 50 2.76 40.64 5.95
N LEU A 51 1.76 39.85 5.52
CA LEU A 51 0.34 40.19 5.67
C LEU A 51 -0.11 40.13 7.14
N PHE A 52 0.40 39.17 7.90
CA PHE A 52 0.09 38.95 9.31
C PHE A 52 1.30 39.24 10.19
N TRP A 53 1.98 40.35 9.93
CA TRP A 53 3.22 40.73 10.63
C TRP A 53 3.08 40.76 12.15
N GLN A 54 1.95 41.28 12.65
CA GLN A 54 1.64 41.35 14.09
C GLN A 54 1.14 40.02 14.68
N TYR A 55 0.85 39.02 13.83
CA TYR A 55 0.32 37.71 14.22
C TYR A 55 1.14 36.59 13.56
N PRO A 56 2.43 36.45 13.90
CA PRO A 56 3.33 35.43 13.34
C PRO A 56 2.77 34.01 13.48
N THR A 57 2.15 33.68 14.62
CA THR A 57 1.49 32.39 14.86
C THR A 57 0.39 32.10 13.85
N LEU A 58 -0.38 33.12 13.45
CA LEU A 58 -1.43 32.97 12.44
C LEU A 58 -0.84 32.81 11.04
N ALA A 59 0.24 33.54 10.71
CA ALA A 59 0.98 33.35 9.46
C ALA A 59 1.47 31.90 9.33
N LEU A 60 2.10 31.38 10.38
CA LEU A 60 2.58 30.00 10.42
C LEU A 60 1.41 29.00 10.35
N LEU A 61 0.33 29.23 11.09
CA LEU A 61 -0.84 28.36 11.07
C LEU A 61 -1.46 28.26 9.67
N LEU A 62 -1.61 29.38 8.96
CA LEU A 62 -2.11 29.38 7.58
C LEU A 62 -1.17 28.65 6.63
N PHE A 63 0.13 28.90 6.74
CA PHE A 63 1.17 28.20 5.98
C PHE A 63 1.11 26.68 6.22
N TRP A 64 1.08 26.27 7.49
CA TRP A 64 0.95 24.88 7.92
C TRP A 64 -0.40 24.25 7.52
N TRP A 65 -1.46 25.05 7.43
CA TRP A 65 -2.77 24.59 7.01
C TRP A 65 -2.77 24.16 5.54
N LEU A 66 -2.03 24.87 4.69
CA LEU A 66 -1.92 24.62 3.25
C LEU A 66 -0.94 23.50 2.88
N LYS A 67 -0.26 22.89 3.86
CA LYS A 67 0.64 21.75 3.70
C LYS A 67 0.14 20.66 2.71
N PRO A 68 -1.13 20.18 2.77
CA PRO A 68 -1.65 19.18 1.83
C PRO A 68 -1.64 19.59 0.34
N LEU A 69 -1.55 20.88 0.05
CA LEU A 69 -1.47 21.39 -1.32
C LEU A 69 -0.03 21.39 -1.83
N TYR A 70 0.93 21.69 -0.96
CA TYR A 70 2.35 21.71 -1.30
C TYR A 70 2.89 20.30 -1.62
N GLU A 71 2.35 19.28 -0.96
CA GLU A 71 2.68 17.86 -1.16
C GLU A 71 2.46 17.36 -2.61
N ARG A 72 1.59 18.04 -3.39
CA ARG A 72 1.24 17.65 -4.77
C ARG A 72 2.40 17.81 -5.75
N LEU A 73 3.26 18.79 -5.52
CA LEU A 73 4.35 19.12 -6.43
C LEU A 73 5.48 18.08 -6.39
N PRO A 74 6.03 17.69 -5.21
CA PRO A 74 6.98 16.59 -5.11
C PRO A 74 6.44 15.29 -5.73
N LEU A 75 5.18 14.96 -5.51
CA LEU A 75 4.56 13.77 -6.09
C LEU A 75 4.56 13.80 -7.62
N PHE A 76 4.23 14.95 -8.23
CA PHE A 76 4.28 15.10 -9.68
C PHE A 76 5.69 14.84 -10.22
N ILE A 77 6.70 15.44 -9.60
CA ILE A 77 8.10 15.27 -10.00
C ILE A 77 8.52 13.80 -9.91
N LEU A 78 8.25 13.16 -8.78
CA LEU A 78 8.59 11.75 -8.53
C LEU A 78 7.88 10.80 -9.48
N SER A 79 6.60 11.05 -9.77
CA SER A 79 5.80 10.23 -10.67
C SER A 79 6.35 10.18 -12.10
N ARG A 80 7.02 11.24 -12.57
CA ARG A 80 7.66 11.29 -13.89
C ARG A 80 9.12 10.85 -13.86
N ALA A 81 9.86 11.27 -12.83
CA ALA A 81 11.23 10.85 -12.59
C ALA A 81 11.40 9.33 -12.52
N LEU A 82 10.41 8.61 -11.95
CA LEU A 82 10.43 7.16 -11.87
C LEU A 82 10.53 6.49 -13.25
N PHE A 83 9.92 7.07 -14.29
CA PHE A 83 9.87 6.53 -15.66
C PHE A 83 10.89 7.19 -16.61
N GLY A 84 11.95 7.81 -16.07
CA GLY A 84 13.02 8.41 -16.88
C GLY A 84 12.74 9.83 -17.39
N ASP A 85 11.50 10.30 -17.35
CA ASP A 85 11.11 11.65 -17.78
C ASP A 85 11.22 12.67 -16.63
N THR A 86 12.42 12.93 -16.10
CA THR A 86 12.59 13.89 -15.00
C THR A 86 12.24 15.32 -15.45
N PRO A 87 11.19 15.96 -14.89
CA PRO A 87 10.77 17.28 -15.31
C PRO A 87 11.75 18.35 -14.81
N THR A 88 11.91 19.42 -15.60
CA THR A 88 12.68 20.59 -15.16
C THR A 88 11.88 21.44 -14.17
N LEU A 89 12.56 22.26 -13.35
CA LEU A 89 11.93 23.17 -12.38
C LEU A 89 10.79 24.00 -12.99
N ARG A 90 11.04 24.56 -14.18
CA ARG A 90 10.06 25.37 -14.91
C ARG A 90 8.81 24.56 -15.30
N GLN A 91 9.00 23.31 -15.75
CA GLN A 91 7.88 22.43 -16.10
C GLN A 91 7.06 22.05 -14.87
N SER A 92 7.72 21.77 -13.74
CA SER A 92 7.07 21.43 -12.48
C SER A 92 6.19 22.57 -11.96
N ILE A 93 6.71 23.81 -11.95
CA ILE A 93 5.94 25.00 -11.51
C ILE A 93 4.79 25.30 -12.48
N ARG A 94 5.00 25.14 -13.79
CA ARG A 94 3.94 25.34 -14.79
C ARG A 94 2.80 24.33 -14.65
N ALA A 95 3.06 23.13 -14.16
CA ALA A 95 2.04 22.12 -13.90
C ALA A 95 1.23 22.39 -12.61
N LEU A 96 1.75 23.20 -11.69
CA LEU A 96 1.16 23.42 -10.37
C LEU A 96 -0.32 23.87 -10.38
N PRO A 97 -0.76 24.84 -11.22
CA PRO A 97 -2.17 25.27 -11.23
C PRO A 97 -3.14 24.13 -11.56
N GLN A 98 -2.75 23.25 -12.47
CA GLN A 98 -3.57 22.09 -12.83
C GLN A 98 -3.61 21.07 -11.68
N LEU A 99 -2.47 20.84 -11.02
CA LEU A 99 -2.37 19.94 -9.87
C LEU A 99 -3.21 20.43 -8.69
N LEU A 100 -3.28 21.75 -8.47
CA LEU A 100 -4.04 22.34 -7.38
C LEU A 100 -5.55 22.34 -7.62
N ARG A 101 -6.05 22.36 -8.86
CA ARG A 101 -7.50 22.42 -9.12
C ARG A 101 -8.30 21.22 -8.58
N SER A 102 -7.74 20.02 -8.64
CA SER A 102 -8.48 18.80 -8.26
C SER A 102 -8.64 18.69 -6.75
N GLN A 103 -9.88 18.66 -6.26
CA GLN A 103 -10.24 18.30 -4.87
C GLN A 103 -9.48 19.07 -3.77
N TRP A 104 -9.02 20.30 -4.03
CA TRP A 104 -8.24 21.10 -3.06
C TRP A 104 -9.01 21.39 -1.78
N PHE A 105 -10.30 21.71 -1.91
CA PHE A 105 -11.15 22.02 -0.77
C PHE A 105 -11.22 20.83 0.20
N ALA A 106 -11.43 19.62 -0.33
CA ALA A 106 -11.44 18.39 0.46
C ALA A 106 -10.08 18.08 1.10
N SER A 107 -8.98 18.36 0.39
CA SER A 107 -7.61 18.20 0.91
C SER A 107 -7.31 19.10 2.10
N VAL A 108 -7.82 20.34 2.08
CA VAL A 108 -7.54 21.37 3.09
C VAL A 108 -8.46 21.28 4.31
N THR A 109 -9.71 20.84 4.13
CA THR A 109 -10.72 20.81 5.20
C THR A 109 -10.67 19.52 6.03
N TRP A 110 -11.27 18.43 5.54
CA TRP A 110 -11.42 17.19 6.32
C TRP A 110 -10.33 16.14 6.07
N ARG A 111 -9.81 16.03 4.85
CA ARG A 111 -8.76 15.01 4.53
C ARG A 111 -7.40 15.36 5.13
N ARG A 112 -7.25 16.60 5.61
CA ARG A 112 -6.11 17.07 6.37
C ARG A 112 -5.84 16.19 7.60
N PHE A 113 -6.88 15.71 8.28
CA PHE A 113 -6.73 14.89 9.47
C PHE A 113 -6.43 13.41 9.19
N SER A 114 -6.29 13.02 7.91
CA SER A 114 -5.90 11.65 7.57
C SER A 114 -4.43 11.40 7.89
N VAL A 115 -4.14 10.34 8.66
CA VAL A 115 -2.79 9.87 8.96
C VAL A 115 -2.16 9.08 7.81
N THR A 116 -2.92 8.71 6.78
CA THR A 116 -2.43 8.01 5.58
C THR A 116 -2.32 8.94 4.37
N ARG A 117 -2.31 10.26 4.58
CA ARG A 117 -2.45 11.26 3.52
C ARG A 117 -1.42 11.12 2.39
N SER A 118 -0.14 10.93 2.71
CA SER A 118 0.92 10.78 1.71
C SER A 118 0.76 9.52 0.85
N PHE A 119 0.20 8.45 1.43
CA PHE A 119 -0.14 7.21 0.72
C PHE A 119 -1.41 7.33 -0.14
N ASP A 120 -2.38 8.15 0.28
CA ASP A 120 -3.64 8.36 -0.43
C ASP A 120 -3.50 9.37 -1.61
N LEU A 121 -2.50 10.24 -1.55
CA LEU A 121 -2.28 11.33 -2.50
C LEU A 121 -2.12 10.85 -3.97
N PRO A 122 -1.37 9.76 -4.27
CA PRO A 122 -1.26 9.24 -5.63
C PRO A 122 -2.58 8.78 -6.24
N VAL A 123 -3.51 8.25 -5.44
CA VAL A 123 -4.86 7.87 -5.94
C VAL A 123 -5.64 9.11 -6.37
N LEU A 124 -5.47 10.23 -5.66
CA LEU A 124 -6.11 11.49 -6.03
C LEU A 124 -5.49 12.11 -7.29
N GLN A 125 -4.16 12.14 -7.35
CA GLN A 125 -3.43 12.92 -8.36
C GLN A 125 -3.12 12.13 -9.64
N LEU A 126 -2.75 10.85 -9.51
CA LEU A 126 -2.36 9.99 -10.64
C LEU A 126 -3.53 9.18 -11.18
N GLU A 127 -4.36 8.60 -10.30
CA GLU A 127 -5.54 7.82 -10.73
C GLU A 127 -6.78 8.70 -10.97
N GLN A 128 -6.78 9.95 -10.47
CA GLN A 128 -7.85 10.95 -10.66
C GLN A 128 -9.25 10.44 -10.25
N LEU A 129 -9.32 9.49 -9.33
CA LEU A 129 -10.59 8.91 -8.87
C LEU A 129 -11.33 9.83 -7.90
N THR A 130 -12.66 9.82 -7.99
CA THR A 130 -13.57 10.59 -7.13
C THR A 130 -14.67 9.72 -6.52
N GLY A 131 -15.28 10.17 -5.41
CA GLY A 131 -16.47 9.53 -4.83
C GLY A 131 -16.26 8.09 -4.36
N SER A 132 -17.23 7.22 -4.67
CA SER A 132 -17.25 5.80 -4.28
C SER A 132 -16.10 5.00 -4.89
N ALA A 133 -15.76 5.24 -6.16
CA ALA A 133 -14.64 4.58 -6.83
C ALA A 133 -13.31 4.80 -6.10
N ARG A 134 -13.06 6.03 -5.63
CA ARG A 134 -11.89 6.36 -4.81
C ARG A 134 -11.90 5.60 -3.48
N GLN A 135 -13.05 5.56 -2.80
CA GLN A 135 -13.16 4.87 -1.50
C GLN A 135 -12.91 3.38 -1.62
N GLN A 136 -13.49 2.72 -2.63
CA GLN A 136 -13.26 1.30 -2.91
C GLN A 136 -11.79 1.03 -3.22
N ARG A 137 -11.17 1.89 -4.05
CA ARG A 137 -9.76 1.77 -4.39
C ARG A 137 -8.85 1.91 -3.16
N LEU A 138 -9.09 2.91 -2.32
CA LEU A 138 -8.34 3.10 -1.08
C LEU A 138 -8.57 1.95 -0.08
N ALA A 139 -9.79 1.41 0.00
CA ALA A 139 -10.09 0.25 0.85
C ALA A 139 -9.25 -0.98 0.44
N VAL A 140 -9.10 -1.23 -0.87
CA VAL A 140 -8.28 -2.34 -1.38
C VAL A 140 -6.78 -2.07 -1.18
N LEU A 141 -6.33 -0.85 -1.44
CA LEU A 141 -4.93 -0.46 -1.26
C LEU A 141 -4.51 -0.53 0.22
N GLY A 142 -5.38 -0.11 1.14
CA GLY A 142 -5.10 0.04 2.57
C GLY A 142 -5.10 -1.25 3.40
N GLN A 143 -5.48 -2.41 2.86
CA GLN A 143 -5.63 -3.64 3.67
C GLN A 143 -4.35 -4.11 4.39
N ARG A 144 -3.16 -3.89 3.79
CA ARG A 144 -1.87 -4.35 4.36
C ARG A 144 -0.92 -3.21 4.75
N ASP A 145 -0.80 -2.16 3.93
CA ASP A 145 0.23 -1.12 4.13
C ASP A 145 -0.29 0.14 4.84
N SER A 146 -1.59 0.21 5.19
CA SER A 146 -2.13 1.37 5.93
C SER A 146 -1.44 1.59 7.26
N ARG A 147 -0.99 0.52 7.95
CA ARG A 147 -0.22 0.64 9.20
C ARG A 147 1.11 1.35 8.98
N ALA A 148 1.85 0.99 7.93
CA ALA A 148 3.12 1.61 7.61
C ALA A 148 2.94 3.09 7.20
N ALA A 149 1.88 3.40 6.44
CA ALA A 149 1.52 4.78 6.10
C ALA A 149 1.18 5.63 7.34
N SER A 150 0.40 5.09 8.28
CA SER A 150 0.09 5.77 9.54
C SER A 150 1.34 5.99 10.41
N TRP A 151 2.22 4.99 10.49
CA TRP A 151 3.50 5.10 11.22
C TRP A 151 4.44 6.12 10.58
N LEU A 152 4.48 6.21 9.24
CA LEU A 152 5.23 7.23 8.53
C LEU A 152 4.81 8.63 8.97
N THR A 153 3.51 8.90 9.09
CA THR A 153 3.01 10.21 9.55
C THR A 153 3.29 10.45 11.03
N LEU A 154 3.07 9.45 11.88
CA LEU A 154 3.30 9.58 13.32
C LEU A 154 4.78 9.83 13.63
N VAL A 155 5.67 8.95 13.16
CA VAL A 155 7.12 9.10 13.33
C VAL A 155 7.60 10.35 12.63
N GLY A 156 7.07 10.63 11.44
CA GLY A 156 7.38 11.83 10.68
C GLY A 156 7.07 13.12 11.42
N MET A 157 5.93 13.19 12.10
CA MET A 157 5.58 14.34 12.94
C MET A 157 6.56 14.54 14.10
N HIS A 158 7.03 13.46 14.73
CA HIS A 158 8.02 13.54 15.81
C HIS A 158 9.41 13.92 15.29
N LEU A 159 9.79 13.42 14.12
CA LEU A 159 11.05 13.76 13.47
C LEU A 159 11.04 15.24 13.03
N GLU A 160 9.94 15.70 12.45
CA GLU A 160 9.71 17.11 12.12
C GLU A 160 9.82 18.00 13.36
N MET A 161 9.16 17.62 14.46
CA MET A 161 9.27 18.32 15.75
C MET A 161 10.71 18.31 16.28
N GLY A 162 11.41 17.18 16.20
CA GLY A 162 12.81 17.05 16.62
C GLY A 162 13.75 17.93 15.80
N LEU A 163 13.59 18.00 14.48
CA LEU A 163 14.35 18.88 13.60
C LEU A 163 14.10 20.35 13.91
N TRP A 164 12.84 20.72 14.17
CA TRP A 164 12.48 22.08 14.55
C TRP A 164 13.04 22.47 15.93
N LEU A 165 12.90 21.61 16.94
CA LEU A 165 13.52 21.83 18.25
C LEU A 165 15.04 21.92 18.17
N GLY A 166 15.67 21.09 17.32
CA GLY A 166 17.10 21.18 17.05
C GLY A 166 17.51 22.51 16.41
N ALA A 167 16.70 23.01 15.46
CA ALA A 167 16.92 24.32 14.85
C ALA A 167 16.76 25.46 15.88
N LEU A 168 15.78 25.37 16.79
CA LEU A 168 15.61 26.31 17.89
C LEU A 168 16.77 26.27 18.89
N ALA A 169 17.28 25.08 19.23
CA ALA A 169 18.43 24.94 20.10
C ALA A 169 19.70 25.53 19.46
N LEU A 170 19.88 25.36 18.14
CA LEU A 170 20.96 26.01 17.40
C LEU A 170 20.81 27.53 17.40
N MET A 171 19.59 28.03 17.16
CA MET A 171 19.29 29.47 17.24
C MET A 171 19.63 30.01 18.62
N TYR A 172 19.20 29.33 19.69
CA TYR A 172 19.50 29.67 21.08
C TYR A 172 21.01 29.80 21.35
N MET A 173 21.80 28.83 20.87
CA MET A 173 23.26 28.84 21.01
C MET A 173 23.92 30.03 20.28
N LEU A 174 23.27 30.57 19.25
CA LEU A 174 23.76 31.71 18.48
C LEU A 174 23.37 33.07 19.07
N ILE A 175 22.47 33.11 20.06
CA ILE A 175 22.03 34.36 20.70
C ILE A 175 23.15 34.86 21.63
N PRO A 176 23.58 36.15 21.52
CA PRO A 176 24.56 36.74 22.41
C PRO A 176 24.11 36.73 23.89
N GLN A 177 25.05 36.50 24.81
CA GLN A 177 24.75 36.41 26.25
C GLN A 177 24.13 37.69 26.84
N GLN A 178 24.41 38.86 26.26
CA GLN A 178 23.84 40.13 26.70
C GLN A 178 22.32 40.18 26.48
N MET A 179 21.81 39.54 25.41
CA MET A 179 20.38 39.47 25.15
C MET A 179 19.67 38.42 26.00
N LEU A 180 20.39 37.37 26.43
CA LEU A 180 19.83 36.30 27.25
C LEU A 180 19.48 36.75 28.69
N ALA A 181 20.12 37.80 29.20
CA ALA A 181 19.91 38.29 30.55
C ALA A 181 18.47 38.81 30.79
N ASP A 182 17.86 39.37 29.74
CA ASP A 182 16.49 39.89 29.77
C ASP A 182 15.46 38.87 29.22
N TRP A 183 15.91 37.65 28.90
CA TRP A 183 15.13 36.70 28.11
C TRP A 183 14.59 35.53 28.95
N ASN A 184 13.27 35.31 28.88
CA ASN A 184 12.60 34.19 29.53
C ASN A 184 12.32 33.05 28.55
N TRP A 185 12.25 31.81 29.05
CA TRP A 185 11.90 30.64 28.23
C TRP A 185 10.50 30.72 27.61
N GLN A 186 9.60 31.53 28.17
CA GLN A 186 8.26 31.79 27.66
C GLN A 186 8.29 32.64 26.37
N ASP A 187 9.33 33.46 26.19
CA ASP A 187 9.55 34.27 24.99
C ASP A 187 9.97 33.38 23.80
N LEU A 188 10.69 32.29 24.09
CA LEU A 188 11.08 31.26 23.10
C LEU A 188 9.85 30.51 22.55
N LEU A 189 8.78 30.42 23.35
CA LEU A 189 7.50 29.83 22.95
C LEU A 189 6.52 30.84 22.33
N GLY A 190 6.92 32.12 22.18
CA GLY A 190 6.09 33.17 21.59
C GLY A 190 4.85 33.53 22.42
N MET A 191 4.91 33.38 23.75
CA MET A 191 3.76 33.67 24.63
C MET A 191 3.69 35.12 25.11
N SER A 192 4.77 35.90 24.99
CA SER A 192 4.89 37.25 25.57
C SER A 192 4.72 38.40 24.56
N GLY A 193 4.88 38.16 23.25
CA GLY A 193 4.64 39.16 22.19
C GLY A 193 5.68 40.28 22.08
N ASP A 194 6.62 40.40 23.02
CA ASP A 194 7.63 41.47 23.03
C ASP A 194 8.74 41.29 21.98
N TRP A 195 8.93 40.06 21.47
CA TRP A 195 10.04 39.68 20.58
C TRP A 195 9.57 39.18 19.20
N LEU A 196 8.69 39.93 18.53
CA LEU A 196 8.07 39.54 17.25
C LEU A 196 9.05 39.05 16.18
N TRP A 197 10.23 39.66 16.06
CA TRP A 197 11.23 39.24 15.06
C TRP A 197 11.76 37.82 15.31
N LEU A 198 11.84 37.41 16.58
CA LEU A 198 12.32 36.10 17.00
C LEU A 198 11.26 35.02 16.71
N GLU A 199 9.99 35.35 16.85
CA GLU A 199 8.88 34.49 16.43
C GLU A 199 8.87 34.28 14.90
N HIS A 200 9.05 35.35 14.11
CA HIS A 200 9.19 35.22 12.66
C HIS A 200 10.41 34.40 12.25
N LEU A 201 11.53 34.55 12.97
CA LEU A 201 12.74 33.74 12.75
C LEU A 201 12.51 32.25 13.08
N SER A 202 11.85 31.95 14.20
CA SER A 202 11.43 30.59 14.59
C SER A 202 10.53 29.96 13.51
N ASN A 203 9.54 30.73 13.02
CA ASN A 203 8.65 30.30 11.95
C ASN A 203 9.40 30.04 10.63
N LEU A 204 10.39 30.88 10.30
CA LEU A 204 11.25 30.69 9.14
C LEU A 204 12.06 29.40 9.28
N MET A 205 12.64 29.13 10.45
CA MET A 205 13.38 27.88 10.71
C MET A 205 12.48 26.65 10.52
N TYR A 206 11.24 26.70 11.03
CA TYR A 206 10.27 25.64 10.78
C TYR A 206 9.95 25.47 9.29
N ALA A 207 9.74 26.56 8.56
CA ALA A 207 9.51 26.50 7.11
C ALA A 207 10.70 25.86 6.37
N LEU A 208 11.94 26.14 6.78
CA LEU A 208 13.15 25.52 6.23
C LEU A 208 13.25 24.02 6.56
N VAL A 209 12.84 23.61 7.77
CA VAL A 209 12.74 22.17 8.12
C VAL A 209 11.77 21.46 7.16
N LEU A 210 10.64 22.07 6.86
CA LEU A 210 9.66 21.51 5.93
C LEU A 210 10.17 21.42 4.48
N VAL A 211 11.03 22.36 4.04
CA VAL A 211 11.69 22.27 2.71
C VAL A 211 12.42 20.93 2.53
N VAL A 212 13.04 20.45 3.60
CA VAL A 212 13.79 19.18 3.60
C VAL A 212 12.88 18.00 3.86
N TRP A 213 12.01 18.09 4.86
CA TRP A 213 11.23 16.95 5.34
C TRP A 213 10.06 16.58 4.41
N GLU A 214 9.32 17.57 3.89
CA GLU A 214 8.10 17.30 3.12
C GLU A 214 8.32 16.47 1.86
N PRO A 215 9.35 16.74 1.03
CA PRO A 215 9.60 15.90 -0.13
C PRO A 215 9.94 14.46 0.22
N ILE A 216 10.62 14.23 1.36
CA ILE A 216 10.95 12.88 1.85
C ILE A 216 9.67 12.17 2.27
N TYR A 217 8.82 12.85 3.06
CA TYR A 217 7.53 12.31 3.49
C TYR A 217 6.63 11.92 2.31
N VAL A 218 6.53 12.77 1.28
CA VAL A 218 5.75 12.47 0.06
C VAL A 218 6.36 11.31 -0.73
N ALA A 219 7.69 11.26 -0.87
CA ALA A 219 8.36 10.16 -1.58
C ALA A 219 8.13 8.81 -0.92
N SER A 220 8.21 8.74 0.40
CA SER A 220 7.93 7.55 1.20
C SER A 220 6.48 7.08 1.05
N GLY A 221 5.51 8.00 1.10
CA GLY A 221 4.10 7.67 0.84
C GLY A 221 3.83 7.19 -0.60
N PHE A 222 4.48 7.82 -1.59
CA PHE A 222 4.41 7.41 -2.99
C PHE A 222 4.99 6.02 -3.22
N SER A 223 6.11 5.68 -2.57
CA SER A 223 6.74 4.36 -2.68
C SER A 223 5.86 3.25 -2.08
N LEU A 224 5.19 3.50 -0.94
CA LEU A 224 4.17 2.59 -0.39
C LEU A 224 3.02 2.35 -1.38
N TYR A 225 2.53 3.41 -2.02
CA TYR A 225 1.49 3.30 -3.04
C TYR A 225 1.94 2.42 -4.22
N LEU A 226 3.15 2.63 -4.75
CA LEU A 226 3.70 1.82 -5.84
C LEU A 226 3.88 0.36 -5.45
N ASN A 227 4.32 0.09 -4.22
CA ASN A 227 4.47 -1.27 -3.72
C ASN A 227 3.12 -2.01 -3.70
N ARG A 228 2.06 -1.38 -3.16
CA ARG A 228 0.71 -1.95 -3.18
C ARG A 228 0.21 -2.17 -4.59
N ARG A 229 0.41 -1.19 -5.47
CA ARG A 229 -0.01 -1.31 -6.86
C ARG A 229 0.72 -2.44 -7.59
N THR A 230 2.02 -2.59 -7.38
CA THR A 230 2.83 -3.70 -7.91
C THR A 230 2.25 -5.05 -7.48
N THR A 231 1.92 -5.21 -6.20
CA THR A 231 1.36 -6.48 -5.69
C THR A 231 -0.07 -6.77 -6.13
N LEU A 232 -0.93 -5.74 -6.27
CA LEU A 232 -2.34 -5.91 -6.60
C LEU A 232 -2.57 -6.06 -8.10
N GLU A 233 -1.81 -5.34 -8.92
CA GLU A 233 -1.90 -5.37 -10.37
C GLU A 233 -0.92 -6.39 -10.98
N ALA A 234 -0.19 -7.13 -10.13
CA ALA A 234 0.79 -8.13 -10.52
C ALA A 234 1.79 -7.62 -11.58
N TRP A 235 2.24 -6.36 -11.44
CA TRP A 235 3.16 -5.73 -12.39
C TRP A 235 4.49 -6.49 -12.49
N ASP A 236 4.92 -7.12 -11.40
CA ASP A 236 6.11 -7.98 -11.36
C ASP A 236 5.92 -9.24 -12.25
N VAL A 237 4.77 -9.89 -12.13
CA VAL A 237 4.38 -11.07 -12.92
C VAL A 237 4.22 -10.70 -14.39
N GLU A 238 3.52 -9.60 -14.69
CA GLU A 238 3.33 -9.11 -16.06
C GLU A 238 4.67 -8.85 -16.76
N LEU A 239 5.59 -8.15 -16.09
CA LEU A 239 6.92 -7.87 -16.64
C LEU A 239 7.72 -9.16 -16.86
N THR A 240 7.61 -10.12 -15.95
CA THR A 240 8.28 -11.42 -16.09
C THR A 240 7.73 -12.20 -17.28
N PHE A 241 6.41 -12.24 -17.46
CA PHE A 241 5.78 -12.84 -18.63
C PHE A 241 6.13 -12.13 -19.93
N ARG A 242 6.18 -10.79 -19.96
CA ARG A 242 6.61 -10.03 -21.15
C ARG A 242 8.07 -10.34 -21.52
N ARG A 243 8.96 -10.46 -20.54
CA ARG A 243 10.36 -10.87 -20.77
C ARG A 243 10.45 -12.30 -21.28
N LEU A 244 9.66 -13.23 -20.73
CA LEU A 244 9.56 -14.59 -21.22
C LEU A 244 9.04 -14.62 -22.66
N GLN A 245 7.98 -13.87 -22.97
CA GLN A 245 7.42 -13.75 -24.31
C GLN A 245 8.46 -13.21 -25.30
N ALA A 246 9.24 -12.20 -24.93
CA ALA A 246 10.30 -11.67 -25.79
C ALA A 246 11.41 -12.70 -26.07
N ARG A 247 11.82 -13.46 -25.04
CA ARG A 247 12.80 -14.56 -25.20
C ARG A 247 12.25 -15.67 -26.09
N VAL A 248 11.00 -16.09 -25.87
CA VAL A 248 10.34 -17.13 -26.67
C VAL A 248 10.16 -16.67 -28.11
N LYS A 249 9.72 -15.43 -28.35
CA LYS A 249 9.61 -14.86 -29.72
C LYS A 249 10.96 -14.79 -30.43
N THR A 250 12.06 -14.58 -29.71
CA THR A 250 13.41 -14.58 -30.29
C THR A 250 13.85 -15.99 -30.69
N LEU A 251 13.45 -17.02 -29.92
CA LEU A 251 13.76 -18.42 -30.20
C LEU A 251 12.82 -19.05 -31.25
N LEU A 252 11.60 -18.55 -31.38
CA LEU A 252 10.58 -19.06 -32.30
C LEU A 252 11.05 -19.15 -33.77
N PRO A 253 11.69 -18.13 -34.39
CA PRO A 253 12.18 -18.26 -35.76
C PRO A 253 13.30 -19.29 -35.89
N VAL A 254 14.17 -19.45 -34.89
CA VAL A 254 15.22 -20.50 -34.90
C VAL A 254 14.59 -21.89 -34.86
N LEU A 255 13.56 -22.06 -34.04
CA LEU A 255 12.83 -23.33 -33.89
C LEU A 255 12.02 -23.65 -35.17
N LEU A 256 11.38 -22.64 -35.77
CA LEU A 256 10.67 -22.77 -37.04
C LEU A 256 11.61 -23.05 -38.22
N VAL A 257 12.79 -22.43 -38.26
CA VAL A 257 13.81 -22.71 -39.29
C VAL A 257 14.39 -24.11 -39.10
N GLY A 258 14.68 -24.53 -37.87
CA GLY A 258 15.12 -25.89 -37.57
C GLY A 258 14.09 -26.95 -37.95
N MET A 259 12.81 -26.69 -37.66
CA MET A 259 11.71 -27.59 -38.05
C MET A 259 11.46 -27.56 -39.56
N GLY A 260 11.58 -26.39 -40.20
CA GLY A 260 11.50 -26.24 -41.65
C GLY A 260 12.60 -26.99 -42.39
N LEU A 261 13.85 -26.91 -41.89
CA LEU A 261 14.99 -27.68 -42.42
C LEU A 261 14.78 -29.20 -42.24
N TRP A 262 14.14 -29.61 -41.15
CA TRP A 262 13.82 -31.02 -40.91
C TRP A 262 12.68 -31.54 -41.80
N LEU A 263 11.78 -30.66 -42.23
CA LEU A 263 10.64 -30.96 -43.10
C LEU A 263 10.93 -30.76 -44.59
N LEU A 264 12.14 -30.32 -44.97
CA LEU A 264 12.51 -30.21 -46.39
C LEU A 264 12.57 -31.61 -47.03
N PRO A 265 11.71 -31.93 -48.01
CA PRO A 265 11.89 -33.14 -48.79
C PRO A 265 13.14 -32.99 -49.67
N VAL A 266 13.96 -34.03 -49.72
CA VAL A 266 15.11 -34.13 -50.64
C VAL A 266 14.58 -33.97 -52.07
N PRO A 267 15.14 -33.06 -52.90
CA PRO A 267 14.53 -32.71 -54.17
C PRO A 267 14.68 -33.86 -55.17
N ASN A 268 13.56 -34.47 -55.56
CA ASN A 268 13.48 -35.19 -56.82
C ASN A 268 13.11 -34.16 -57.89
N ALA A 269 14.06 -33.88 -58.79
CA ALA A 269 13.87 -32.98 -59.90
C ALA A 269 12.84 -33.56 -60.88
N ALA A 270 11.70 -32.89 -61.04
CA ALA A 270 10.78 -33.15 -62.14
C ALA A 270 10.04 -31.86 -62.54
N LEU A 271 10.55 -31.26 -63.62
CA LEU A 271 9.86 -30.59 -64.73
C LEU A 271 8.80 -29.52 -64.44
N ALA A 272 9.17 -28.30 -64.85
CA ALA A 272 8.26 -27.21 -65.14
C ALA A 272 7.55 -27.41 -66.50
N ALA A 273 6.29 -26.98 -66.57
CA ALA A 273 5.67 -26.45 -67.78
C ALA A 273 4.68 -25.32 -67.39
N PRO A 274 4.55 -24.26 -68.20
CA PRO A 274 3.82 -23.04 -67.84
C PRO A 274 2.40 -23.03 -68.42
N ASP A 275 1.49 -22.33 -67.74
CA ASP A 275 0.20 -21.79 -68.22
C ASP A 275 -0.36 -20.95 -67.04
N ALA A 276 -1.04 -19.83 -67.16
CA ALA A 276 -1.39 -18.94 -68.27
C ALA A 276 -1.74 -17.57 -67.62
N ASP A 277 -1.64 -16.50 -68.40
CA ASP A 277 -2.07 -15.15 -68.06
C ASP A 277 -3.51 -15.10 -67.51
N GLU A 278 -3.71 -14.48 -66.35
CA GLU A 278 -4.95 -13.78 -66.04
C GLU A 278 -4.66 -12.32 -65.65
N THR A 279 -4.83 -11.47 -66.67
CA THR A 279 -5.03 -10.03 -66.63
C THR A 279 -5.98 -9.59 -65.51
N ILE A 280 -5.45 -8.91 -64.50
CA ILE A 280 -6.25 -8.12 -63.55
C ILE A 280 -6.60 -6.80 -64.22
N GLN A 281 -7.81 -6.70 -64.76
CA GLN A 281 -8.42 -5.43 -65.13
C GLN A 281 -8.92 -4.72 -63.87
N THR A 282 -8.17 -3.74 -63.39
CA THR A 282 -8.69 -2.69 -62.51
C THR A 282 -9.59 -1.76 -63.32
N LYS A 283 -10.90 -1.79 -63.05
CA LYS A 283 -11.83 -0.72 -63.40
C LYS A 283 -12.59 -0.26 -62.16
N GLU A 284 -12.77 1.05 -62.12
CA GLU A 284 -13.00 1.91 -60.95
C GLU A 284 -14.37 1.80 -60.28
N ALA A 285 -14.43 2.49 -59.13
CA ALA A 285 -15.60 3.04 -58.44
C ALA A 285 -16.41 2.07 -57.57
N SER A 286 -15.98 1.96 -56.31
CA SER A 286 -16.80 1.45 -55.23
C SER A 286 -16.55 2.31 -54.00
N GLY A 287 -17.45 3.27 -53.75
CA GLY A 287 -17.40 4.15 -52.58
C GLY A 287 -17.41 3.37 -51.26
N PRO A 288 -17.21 4.04 -50.11
CA PRO A 288 -17.08 3.38 -48.80
C PRO A 288 -18.31 2.55 -48.38
N GLN A 289 -19.45 2.68 -49.07
CA GLN A 289 -20.70 1.96 -48.80
C GLN A 289 -21.03 0.85 -49.81
N SER A 290 -20.14 0.53 -50.76
CA SER A 290 -20.36 -0.58 -51.68
C SER A 290 -20.30 -1.93 -50.96
N ASP A 291 -21.20 -2.86 -51.27
CA ASP A 291 -21.18 -4.21 -50.72
C ASP A 291 -19.90 -4.95 -51.14
N ARG A 292 -19.07 -5.29 -50.15
CA ARG A 292 -17.80 -6.02 -50.32
C ARG A 292 -17.84 -7.36 -49.58
N LEU A 293 -16.92 -8.26 -49.93
CA LEU A 293 -16.72 -9.56 -49.27
C LEU A 293 -17.94 -10.50 -49.39
N LEU A 294 -18.57 -10.54 -50.57
CA LEU A 294 -19.77 -11.35 -50.84
C LEU A 294 -19.53 -12.87 -50.94
N LYS A 295 -18.28 -13.31 -51.02
CA LYS A 295 -17.90 -14.73 -51.12
C LYS A 295 -17.49 -15.33 -49.77
N GLN A 296 -17.77 -14.65 -48.67
CA GLN A 296 -17.44 -15.09 -47.32
C GLN A 296 -18.72 -15.24 -46.49
N PRO A 297 -18.71 -16.07 -45.43
CA PRO A 297 -19.88 -16.30 -44.59
C PRO A 297 -20.38 -15.05 -43.84
N LEU A 298 -19.53 -14.02 -43.70
CA LEU A 298 -19.88 -12.72 -43.14
C LEU A 298 -19.70 -11.63 -44.19
N THR A 299 -20.80 -11.04 -44.63
CA THR A 299 -20.78 -9.92 -45.58
C THR A 299 -20.36 -8.62 -44.87
N SER A 300 -19.79 -7.67 -45.62
CA SER A 300 -19.39 -6.36 -45.08
C SER A 300 -20.54 -5.61 -44.38
N ARG A 301 -21.76 -5.71 -44.92
CA ARG A 301 -22.96 -5.09 -44.35
C ARG A 301 -23.36 -5.72 -43.01
N ALA A 302 -23.40 -7.05 -42.93
CA ALA A 302 -23.69 -7.76 -41.70
C ALA A 302 -22.63 -7.51 -40.61
N ALA A 303 -21.36 -7.35 -40.99
CA ALA A 303 -20.29 -6.97 -40.07
C ALA A 303 -20.48 -5.53 -39.53
N SER A 304 -20.83 -4.58 -40.40
CA SER A 304 -21.06 -3.18 -40.00
C SER A 304 -22.22 -3.05 -39.01
N GLU A 305 -23.34 -3.72 -39.28
CA GLU A 305 -24.53 -3.70 -38.39
C GLU A 305 -24.20 -4.26 -37.00
N ARG A 306 -23.44 -5.35 -36.97
CA ARG A 306 -23.03 -5.99 -35.69
C ARG A 306 -22.02 -5.15 -34.91
N ILE A 307 -21.17 -4.39 -35.59
CA ILE A 307 -20.24 -3.44 -34.95
C ILE A 307 -21.00 -2.26 -34.37
N SER A 308 -22.01 -1.71 -35.05
CA SER A 308 -22.87 -0.66 -34.47
C SER A 308 -23.61 -1.15 -33.24
N GLU A 309 -24.17 -2.37 -33.29
CA GLU A 309 -24.86 -2.97 -32.15
C GLU A 309 -23.94 -3.19 -30.94
N LEU A 310 -22.68 -3.59 -31.17
CA LEU A 310 -21.69 -3.74 -30.11
C LEU A 310 -21.25 -2.39 -29.52
N LEU A 311 -21.18 -1.33 -30.34
CA LEU A 311 -20.81 0.02 -29.90
C LEU A 311 -21.89 0.69 -29.03
N ASP A 312 -23.15 0.23 -29.12
CA ASP A 312 -24.24 0.70 -28.27
C ASP A 312 -24.29 -0.04 -26.90
N GLN A 313 -23.46 -1.05 -26.70
CA GLN A 313 -23.34 -1.78 -25.42
C GLN A 313 -22.19 -1.23 -24.54
N PRO A 314 -22.33 -1.22 -23.19
CA PRO A 314 -21.21 -0.87 -22.31
C PRO A 314 -20.07 -1.88 -22.50
N PRO A 315 -18.79 -1.46 -22.64
CA PRO A 315 -18.17 -0.25 -22.08
C PRO A 315 -18.00 0.94 -23.07
N PHE A 316 -18.66 0.93 -24.23
CA PHE A 316 -18.55 2.01 -25.22
C PHE A 316 -19.43 3.24 -24.85
N ARG A 317 -19.13 4.42 -25.40
CA ARG A 317 -19.72 5.71 -25.00
C ARG A 317 -21.17 5.86 -25.51
N ASN A 318 -22.14 5.60 -24.63
CA ASN A 318 -23.55 5.93 -24.89
C ASN A 318 -23.81 7.40 -24.53
N ARG A 319 -24.24 8.21 -25.52
CA ARG A 319 -24.70 9.59 -25.28
C ARG A 319 -26.15 9.55 -24.83
N GLU A 320 -26.39 9.65 -23.52
CA GLU A 320 -27.73 9.83 -22.98
C GLU A 320 -28.04 11.31 -22.74
N THR A 321 -29.15 11.79 -23.31
CA THR A 321 -29.74 13.10 -22.99
C THR A 321 -30.51 12.97 -21.68
N VAL A 322 -29.97 13.53 -20.59
CA VAL A 322 -30.62 13.51 -19.27
C VAL A 322 -31.15 14.89 -18.93
N THR A 323 -32.46 15.01 -18.75
CA THR A 323 -33.12 16.23 -18.26
C THR A 323 -32.88 16.37 -16.76
N ARG A 324 -32.10 17.39 -16.37
CA ARG A 324 -31.86 17.74 -14.96
C ARG A 324 -32.54 19.06 -14.63
N TRP A 325 -33.22 19.10 -13.48
CA TRP A 325 -33.63 20.36 -12.85
C TRP A 325 -32.39 21.20 -12.52
N ARG A 326 -32.27 22.34 -13.21
CA ARG A 326 -31.28 23.38 -12.92
C ARG A 326 -32.03 24.52 -12.22
N PHE A 327 -31.70 24.78 -10.96
CA PHE A 327 -32.17 25.99 -10.30
C PHE A 327 -31.55 27.20 -11.02
N THR A 328 -32.42 28.07 -11.51
CA THR A 328 -32.11 29.36 -12.14
C THR A 328 -31.32 30.24 -11.17
N GLU A 329 -30.36 31.00 -11.71
CA GLU A 329 -29.58 32.01 -11.00
C GLU A 329 -30.51 32.93 -10.19
N GLU A 330 -30.20 33.06 -8.90
CA GLU A 330 -30.95 33.82 -7.92
C GLU A 330 -31.09 35.28 -8.35
N ALA A 331 -32.35 35.70 -8.50
CA ALA A 331 -32.75 37.09 -8.46
C ALA A 331 -32.43 37.67 -7.08
N ASP A 332 -32.02 38.94 -7.06
CA ASP A 332 -31.85 39.77 -5.86
C ASP A 332 -33.07 39.65 -4.93
N GLY A 333 -32.94 38.80 -3.92
CA GLY A 333 -33.94 38.57 -2.90
C GLY A 333 -33.68 39.46 -1.70
N GLU A 334 -34.71 40.18 -1.25
CA GLU A 334 -34.70 40.91 0.00
C GLU A 334 -34.12 40.07 1.16
N PRO A 335 -33.43 40.71 2.13
CA PRO A 335 -32.89 40.01 3.28
C PRO A 335 -34.00 39.18 3.96
N GLY A 336 -33.73 37.87 4.09
CA GLY A 336 -34.63 36.92 4.73
C GLY A 336 -34.97 37.35 6.16
N TRP A 337 -36.09 36.85 6.69
CA TRP A 337 -36.59 37.22 8.03
C TRP A 337 -35.53 37.10 9.13
N PHE A 338 -34.58 36.18 8.99
CA PHE A 338 -33.45 35.98 9.89
C PHE A 338 -32.44 37.15 9.85
N ALA A 339 -32.14 37.67 8.66
CA ALA A 339 -31.27 38.85 8.49
C ALA A 339 -31.93 40.10 9.08
N ARG A 340 -33.25 40.27 8.90
CA ARG A 340 -34.01 41.37 9.51
C ARG A 340 -34.09 41.25 11.04
N LEU A 341 -34.23 40.04 11.57
CA LEU A 341 -34.21 39.78 13.01
C LEU A 341 -32.82 40.09 13.60
N LEU A 342 -31.75 39.66 12.93
CA LEU A 342 -30.37 39.95 13.33
C LEU A 342 -30.13 41.46 13.35
N GLU A 343 -30.56 42.17 12.31
CA GLU A 343 -30.39 43.62 12.21
C GLU A 343 -31.18 44.38 13.28
N ARG A 344 -32.39 43.91 13.62
CA ARG A 344 -33.17 44.44 14.77
C ARG A 344 -32.50 44.16 16.12
N LEU A 345 -31.88 42.98 16.28
CA LEU A 345 -31.20 42.59 17.50
C LEU A 345 -29.92 43.43 17.70
N LEU A 346 -29.14 43.62 16.63
CA LEU A 346 -27.92 44.43 16.62
C LEU A 346 -28.18 45.93 16.82
N ARG A 347 -29.32 46.46 16.34
CA ARG A 347 -29.71 47.88 16.51
C ARG A 347 -30.48 48.17 17.81
N SER A 348 -30.73 47.18 18.67
CA SER A 348 -31.45 47.40 19.93
C SER A 348 -30.59 48.20 20.93
N GLU A 349 -31.21 49.16 21.65
CA GLU A 349 -30.52 50.09 22.58
C GLU A 349 -29.75 49.39 23.71
N LEU A 350 -30.00 48.10 23.95
CA LEU A 350 -29.24 47.23 24.87
C LEU A 350 -27.82 46.91 24.38
N VAL A 351 -27.59 46.85 23.06
CA VAL A 351 -26.28 46.58 22.44
C VAL A 351 -25.42 47.84 22.41
N ALA A 352 -26.04 49.02 22.24
CA ALA A 352 -25.33 50.30 22.13
C ALA A 352 -24.68 50.76 23.45
N GLN A 353 -25.19 50.32 24.61
CA GLN A 353 -24.72 50.82 25.92
C GLN A 353 -23.67 49.92 26.61
N ARG A 354 -23.51 48.64 26.22
CA ARG A 354 -22.56 47.70 26.88
C ARG A 354 -22.01 46.59 25.95
N PRO A 355 -21.09 46.90 25.01
CA PRO A 355 -20.52 45.91 24.08
C PRO A 355 -19.71 44.79 24.78
N ASP A 356 -19.01 45.09 25.88
CA ASP A 356 -18.02 44.17 26.48
C ASP A 356 -18.63 42.96 27.19
N ARG A 357 -19.83 43.10 27.77
CA ARG A 357 -20.50 42.00 28.48
C ARG A 357 -21.25 41.05 27.55
N LEU A 358 -21.74 41.53 26.41
CA LEU A 358 -22.42 40.70 25.42
C LEU A 358 -21.44 39.81 24.66
N ALA A 359 -20.27 40.34 24.30
CA ALA A 359 -19.20 39.56 23.67
C ALA A 359 -18.79 38.36 24.54
N SER A 360 -18.60 38.59 25.85
CA SER A 360 -18.24 37.55 26.82
C SER A 360 -19.31 36.46 26.98
N VAL A 361 -20.58 36.82 26.93
CA VAL A 361 -21.71 35.86 27.04
C VAL A 361 -21.87 35.04 25.75
N ILE A 362 -21.67 35.66 24.59
CA ILE A 362 -21.69 34.98 23.28
C ILE A 362 -20.50 34.02 23.18
N GLU A 363 -19.33 34.44 23.62
CA GLU A 363 -18.13 33.59 23.68
C GLU A 363 -18.36 32.37 24.58
N ALA A 364 -18.91 32.56 25.79
CA ALA A 364 -19.24 31.47 26.69
C ALA A 364 -20.28 30.50 26.09
N LEU A 365 -21.30 31.02 25.39
CA LEU A 365 -22.29 30.20 24.69
C LEU A 365 -21.68 29.40 23.52
N LEU A 366 -20.75 29.99 22.78
CA LEU A 366 -20.04 29.32 21.68
C LEU A 366 -19.13 28.20 22.19
N TRP A 367 -18.39 28.45 23.28
CA TRP A 367 -17.58 27.41 23.91
C TRP A 367 -18.46 26.29 24.49
N ALA A 368 -19.56 26.62 25.15
CA ALA A 368 -20.52 25.62 25.64
C ALA A 368 -21.09 24.78 24.49
N ALA A 369 -21.49 25.41 23.39
CA ALA A 369 -21.97 24.71 22.19
C ALA A 369 -20.89 23.82 21.57
N LEU A 370 -19.63 24.28 21.54
CA LEU A 370 -18.48 23.49 21.06
C LEU A 370 -18.26 22.24 21.94
N PHE A 371 -18.27 22.39 23.26
CA PHE A 371 -18.09 21.25 24.18
C PHE A 371 -19.24 20.26 24.07
N ILE A 372 -20.48 20.73 23.95
CA ILE A 372 -21.67 19.87 23.74
C ILE A 372 -21.56 19.12 22.42
N LEU A 373 -21.21 19.81 21.32
CA LEU A 373 -21.06 19.19 20.01
C LEU A 373 -19.92 18.18 20.00
N THR A 374 -18.79 18.50 20.64
CA THR A 374 -17.63 17.61 20.75
C THR A 374 -17.97 16.39 21.58
N GLY A 375 -18.62 16.56 22.73
CA GLY A 375 -19.11 15.46 23.57
C GLY A 375 -20.12 14.57 22.85
N TRP A 376 -21.05 15.18 22.10
CA TRP A 376 -22.01 14.46 21.27
C TRP A 376 -21.32 13.69 20.13
N LEU A 377 -20.31 14.26 19.48
CA LEU A 377 -19.54 13.60 18.43
C LEU A 377 -18.76 12.40 19.01
N LEU A 378 -18.08 12.60 20.15
CA LEU A 378 -17.38 11.53 20.86
C LEU A 378 -18.34 10.40 21.29
N TRP A 379 -19.54 10.75 21.73
CA TRP A 379 -20.57 9.78 22.10
C TRP A 379 -21.16 9.05 20.88
N ARG A 380 -21.46 9.76 19.78
CA ARG A 380 -22.03 9.23 18.54
C ARG A 380 -21.07 8.29 17.82
N TYR A 381 -19.77 8.57 17.88
CA TYR A 381 -18.70 7.78 17.26
C TYR A 381 -17.94 6.90 18.27
N ARG A 382 -18.48 6.70 19.48
CA ARG A 382 -17.80 5.96 20.55
C ARG A 382 -17.36 4.55 20.14
N ASP A 383 -18.15 3.86 19.32
CA ASP A 383 -17.85 2.49 18.91
C ASP A 383 -16.77 2.44 17.82
N TRP A 384 -16.66 3.50 17.01
CA TRP A 384 -15.56 3.68 16.06
C TRP A 384 -14.26 4.04 16.81
N ILE A 385 -14.33 4.91 17.81
CA ILE A 385 -13.18 5.31 18.64
C ILE A 385 -12.65 4.14 19.47
N LYS A 386 -13.53 3.28 20.01
CA LYS A 386 -13.15 2.05 20.73
C LYS A 386 -12.33 1.08 19.86
N LEU A 387 -12.54 1.08 18.54
CA LEU A 387 -11.77 0.25 17.61
C LEU A 387 -10.33 0.76 17.41
N TYR A 388 -10.09 2.06 17.54
CA TYR A 388 -8.77 2.69 17.34
C TYR A 388 -7.98 2.95 18.63
N VAL A 389 -8.67 3.16 19.76
CA VAL A 389 -8.05 3.59 21.03
C VAL A 389 -7.71 2.42 21.96
N ASN A 390 -8.14 1.19 21.65
CA ASN A 390 -7.87 0.02 22.46
C ASN A 390 -6.86 -0.97 21.82
N PRO A 391 -5.56 -0.61 21.68
CA PRO A 391 -4.52 -1.55 21.22
C PRO A 391 -4.27 -2.69 22.23
N ARG A 392 -4.86 -2.63 23.43
CA ARG A 392 -4.70 -3.65 24.47
C ARG A 392 -5.65 -4.83 24.34
N GLN A 393 -6.74 -4.74 23.56
CA GLN A 393 -7.62 -5.89 23.33
C GLN A 393 -7.15 -6.78 22.17
N THR A 394 -6.37 -6.25 21.24
CA THR A 394 -5.76 -7.04 20.15
C THR A 394 -4.59 -7.92 20.60
N LEU A 395 -4.10 -7.77 21.83
CA LEU A 395 -3.07 -8.65 22.41
C LEU A 395 -3.65 -9.86 23.16
N ARG A 396 -4.95 -9.86 23.51
CA ARG A 396 -5.61 -10.99 24.19
C ARG A 396 -6.28 -11.98 23.26
N PHE A 397 -6.48 -11.62 21.98
CA PHE A 397 -6.80 -12.57 20.92
C PHE A 397 -5.54 -13.12 20.25
N ARG A 398 -4.56 -13.55 21.04
CA ARG A 398 -3.79 -14.72 20.62
C ARG A 398 -4.69 -15.91 20.92
N GLN A 399 -5.65 -16.15 20.02
CA GLN A 399 -6.32 -17.44 19.98
C GLN A 399 -5.20 -18.48 20.09
N ARG A 400 -5.25 -19.33 21.13
CA ARG A 400 -4.54 -20.61 21.10
C ARG A 400 -4.97 -21.21 19.77
N GLN A 401 -4.10 -21.18 18.77
CA GLN A 401 -4.39 -21.87 17.53
C GLN A 401 -4.62 -23.31 17.95
N PRO A 402 -5.77 -23.92 17.58
CA PRO A 402 -5.95 -25.34 17.82
C PRO A 402 -4.76 -26.06 17.17
N ALA A 403 -4.17 -27.01 17.90
CA ALA A 403 -3.07 -27.80 17.37
C ALA A 403 -3.50 -28.38 16.00
N PRO A 404 -2.63 -28.31 14.98
CA PRO A 404 -3.00 -28.77 13.64
C PRO A 404 -3.42 -30.25 13.68
N SER A 405 -4.61 -30.55 13.16
CA SER A 405 -5.13 -31.92 13.07
C SER A 405 -4.39 -32.77 12.04
N ALA A 406 -3.74 -32.15 11.05
CA ALA A 406 -2.93 -32.84 10.07
C ALA A 406 -1.62 -32.09 9.78
N LEU A 407 -0.51 -32.83 9.72
CA LEU A 407 0.80 -32.38 9.26
C LEU A 407 1.22 -33.25 8.08
N PHE A 408 1.61 -32.65 6.96
CA PHE A 408 2.04 -33.37 5.75
C PHE A 408 1.01 -34.33 5.16
N GLY A 409 -0.29 -34.07 5.38
CA GLY A 409 -1.38 -34.97 4.97
C GLY A 409 -1.54 -36.21 5.85
N LEU A 410 -0.76 -36.34 6.94
CA LEU A 410 -0.92 -37.35 7.98
C LEU A 410 -1.78 -36.78 9.11
N ASP A 411 -2.75 -37.55 9.60
CA ASP A 411 -3.56 -37.20 10.77
C ASP A 411 -2.74 -37.40 12.05
N VAL A 412 -2.50 -36.33 12.80
CA VAL A 412 -1.59 -36.33 13.96
C VAL A 412 -2.37 -36.37 15.29
N GLN A 413 -3.70 -36.50 15.22
CA GLN A 413 -4.53 -36.57 16.41
C GLN A 413 -4.23 -37.83 17.24
N PRO A 414 -4.15 -37.72 18.58
CA PRO A 414 -3.90 -38.87 19.47
C PRO A 414 -4.95 -39.99 19.30
N GLU A 415 -6.18 -39.61 18.95
CA GLU A 415 -7.31 -40.52 18.71
C GLU A 415 -7.14 -41.40 17.46
N SER A 416 -6.26 -41.00 16.52
CA SER A 416 -6.00 -41.72 15.27
C SER A 416 -4.88 -42.77 15.38
N LEU A 417 -4.21 -42.85 16.54
CA LEU A 417 -3.06 -43.72 16.79
C LEU A 417 -3.48 -45.00 17.55
N PRO A 418 -2.93 -46.18 17.21
CA PRO A 418 -3.13 -47.40 17.99
C PRO A 418 -2.59 -47.26 19.43
N PRO A 419 -3.16 -47.99 20.40
CA PRO A 419 -2.72 -47.93 21.80
C PRO A 419 -1.29 -48.46 22.02
N ASP A 420 -0.82 -49.40 21.21
CA ASP A 420 0.59 -49.84 21.15
C ASP A 420 1.12 -49.58 19.73
N VAL A 421 1.87 -48.48 19.58
CA VAL A 421 2.40 -48.05 18.29
C VAL A 421 3.44 -49.04 17.79
N ILE A 422 4.26 -49.60 18.68
CA ILE A 422 5.42 -50.39 18.29
C ILE A 422 5.04 -51.80 17.87
N ALA A 423 4.10 -52.44 18.57
CA ALA A 423 3.56 -53.73 18.18
C ALA A 423 2.91 -53.67 16.78
N GLU A 424 2.16 -52.60 16.50
CA GLU A 424 1.51 -52.42 15.21
C GLU A 424 2.50 -52.10 14.07
N VAL A 425 3.53 -51.29 14.33
CA VAL A 425 4.63 -51.08 13.38
C VAL A 425 5.35 -52.39 13.08
N GLN A 426 5.62 -53.22 14.09
CA GLN A 426 6.29 -54.51 13.90
C GLN A 426 5.45 -55.50 13.07
N ARG A 427 4.13 -55.49 13.27
CA ARG A 427 3.17 -56.30 12.50
C ARG A 427 3.09 -55.86 11.04
N LEU A 428 2.99 -54.55 10.78
CA LEU A 428 2.83 -54.00 9.44
C LEU A 428 4.11 -53.98 8.61
N TRP A 429 5.28 -54.13 9.23
CA TRP A 429 6.57 -53.97 8.53
C TRP A 429 6.81 -55.00 7.42
N SER A 430 6.31 -56.23 7.57
CA SER A 430 6.48 -57.29 6.54
C SER A 430 5.60 -57.08 5.32
N ASP A 431 4.36 -56.63 5.55
CA ASP A 431 3.32 -56.60 4.51
C ASP A 431 3.25 -55.22 3.84
N HIS A 432 3.34 -54.16 4.65
CA HIS A 432 3.18 -52.76 4.24
C HIS A 432 4.23 -51.85 4.90
N PRO A 433 5.52 -51.91 4.49
CA PRO A 433 6.61 -51.16 5.13
C PRO A 433 6.42 -49.63 5.08
N ARG A 434 5.72 -49.12 4.06
CA ARG A 434 5.37 -47.69 3.95
C ARG A 434 4.39 -47.24 5.02
N GLU A 435 3.38 -48.06 5.31
CA GLU A 435 2.37 -47.76 6.33
C GLU A 435 2.99 -47.88 7.72
N ALA A 436 3.83 -48.89 7.94
CA ALA A 436 4.54 -49.06 9.21
C ALA A 436 5.44 -47.85 9.54
N LEU A 437 6.26 -47.39 8.59
CA LEU A 437 7.12 -46.22 8.81
C LEU A 437 6.32 -44.91 8.91
N GLY A 438 5.23 -44.78 8.14
CA GLY A 438 4.32 -43.64 8.22
C GLY A 438 3.60 -43.56 9.57
N LEU A 439 3.20 -44.70 10.12
CA LEU A 439 2.58 -44.78 11.45
C LEU A 439 3.58 -44.39 12.55
N LEU A 440 4.84 -44.84 12.46
CA LEU A 440 5.90 -44.44 13.38
C LEU A 440 6.21 -42.94 13.31
N TYR A 441 6.28 -42.37 12.09
CA TYR A 441 6.51 -40.93 11.89
C TYR A 441 5.33 -40.07 12.38
N ARG A 442 4.10 -40.53 12.16
CA ARG A 442 2.88 -39.88 12.64
C ARG A 442 2.78 -39.89 14.16
N ALA A 443 3.09 -41.03 14.78
CA ALA A 443 3.17 -41.14 16.23
C ALA A 443 4.24 -40.20 16.81
N PHE A 444 5.41 -40.11 16.14
CA PHE A 444 6.48 -39.18 16.50
C PHE A 444 5.99 -37.72 16.49
N LEU A 445 5.36 -37.27 15.41
CA LEU A 445 4.81 -35.92 15.30
C LEU A 445 3.73 -35.65 16.35
N SER A 446 2.90 -36.64 16.67
CA SER A 446 1.83 -36.50 17.67
C SER A 446 2.39 -36.29 19.06
N ARG A 447 3.43 -37.05 19.45
CA ARG A 447 4.12 -36.84 20.73
C ARG A 447 4.84 -35.51 20.82
N LEU A 448 5.50 -35.06 19.74
CA LEU A 448 6.10 -33.73 19.70
C LEU A 448 5.05 -32.61 19.90
N LEU A 449 3.88 -32.76 19.29
CA LEU A 449 2.81 -31.77 19.34
C LEU A 449 2.07 -31.76 20.69
N HIS A 450 1.74 -32.93 21.23
CA HIS A 450 0.88 -33.06 22.41
C HIS A 450 1.63 -33.25 23.73
N GLU A 451 2.65 -34.10 23.78
CA GLU A 451 3.41 -34.37 25.02
C GLU A 451 4.48 -33.30 25.25
N ARG A 452 5.20 -32.90 24.20
CA ARG A 452 6.29 -31.91 24.29
C ARG A 452 5.85 -30.46 24.02
N GLN A 453 4.62 -30.25 23.56
CA GLN A 453 4.03 -28.94 23.28
C GLN A 453 4.87 -28.05 22.36
N LEU A 454 5.61 -28.67 21.42
CA LEU A 454 6.36 -27.92 20.41
C LEU A 454 5.39 -27.10 19.55
N PRO A 455 5.68 -25.81 19.27
CA PRO A 455 4.80 -24.93 18.51
C PRO A 455 4.87 -25.24 17.01
N LEU A 456 4.44 -26.45 16.62
CA LEU A 456 4.39 -26.90 15.24
C LEU A 456 3.21 -26.26 14.51
N LYS A 457 3.45 -25.78 13.30
CA LYS A 457 2.45 -25.21 12.39
C LYS A 457 2.25 -26.13 11.20
N SER A 458 1.07 -26.07 10.58
CA SER A 458 0.79 -26.80 9.33
C SER A 458 1.70 -26.41 8.17
N SER A 459 2.37 -25.27 8.25
CA SER A 459 3.32 -24.77 7.24
C SER A 459 4.75 -25.26 7.45
N HIS A 460 5.08 -25.94 8.55
CA HIS A 460 6.45 -26.37 8.80
C HIS A 460 6.84 -27.50 7.87
N THR A 461 8.08 -27.48 7.37
CA THR A 461 8.68 -28.61 6.63
C THR A 461 9.35 -29.62 7.57
N GLU A 462 9.56 -30.85 7.12
CA GLU A 462 10.24 -31.89 7.91
C GLU A 462 11.66 -31.45 8.33
N GLY A 463 12.33 -30.63 7.52
CA GLY A 463 13.62 -30.01 7.85
C GLY A 463 13.53 -28.92 8.92
N GLU A 464 12.49 -28.08 8.86
CA GLU A 464 12.24 -27.05 9.87
C GLU A 464 11.89 -27.64 11.24
N ILE A 465 11.23 -28.81 11.27
CA ILE A 465 10.97 -29.55 12.52
C ILE A 465 12.29 -29.98 13.18
N LEU A 466 13.27 -30.46 12.40
CA LEU A 466 14.60 -30.80 12.91
C LEU A 466 15.35 -29.56 13.43
N GLU A 467 15.21 -28.42 12.76
CA GLU A 467 15.82 -27.16 13.21
C GLU A 467 15.22 -26.66 14.53
N LEU A 468 13.90 -26.78 14.71
CA LEU A 468 13.22 -26.49 15.98
C LEU A 468 13.71 -27.41 17.10
N LEU A 469 13.87 -28.71 16.83
CA LEU A 469 14.40 -29.68 17.79
C LEU A 469 15.85 -29.40 18.18
N ARG A 470 16.69 -28.90 17.25
CA ARG A 470 18.06 -28.46 17.55
C ARG A 470 18.08 -27.31 18.55
N HIS A 471 17.09 -26.42 18.50
CA HIS A 471 16.99 -25.30 19.44
C HIS A 471 16.56 -25.72 20.85
N GLU A 472 15.82 -26.82 21.02
CA GLU A 472 15.43 -27.34 22.35
C GLU A 472 16.53 -28.16 23.06
N ALA A 473 17.69 -28.37 22.42
CA ALA A 473 18.91 -28.94 23.00
C ALA A 473 18.74 -30.34 23.67
N GLN A 474 17.94 -31.23 23.07
CA GLN A 474 17.82 -32.63 23.49
C GLN A 474 18.54 -33.57 22.49
N PRO A 475 19.79 -33.98 22.75
CA PRO A 475 20.61 -34.70 21.78
C PRO A 475 20.03 -36.08 21.39
N GLN A 476 19.50 -36.83 22.37
CA GLN A 476 18.94 -38.17 22.12
C GLN A 476 17.68 -38.14 21.25
N LEU A 477 16.83 -37.14 21.44
CA LEU A 477 15.61 -36.93 20.64
C LEU A 477 15.95 -36.47 19.23
N LEU A 478 16.93 -35.57 19.10
CA LEU A 478 17.41 -35.08 17.81
C LEU A 478 18.02 -36.21 16.97
N ASP A 479 18.87 -37.05 17.57
CA ASP A 479 19.50 -38.19 16.88
C ASP A 479 18.44 -39.18 16.36
N TYR A 480 17.40 -39.43 17.14
CA TYR A 480 16.26 -40.24 16.73
C TYR A 480 15.45 -39.57 15.61
N ALA A 481 15.15 -38.28 15.75
CA ALA A 481 14.39 -37.50 14.76
C ALA A 481 15.12 -37.45 13.41
N GLU A 482 16.43 -37.22 13.40
CA GLU A 482 17.23 -37.20 12.18
C GLU A 482 17.27 -38.57 11.50
N ALA A 483 17.41 -39.65 12.27
CA ALA A 483 17.38 -41.02 11.74
C ALA A 483 16.00 -41.37 11.15
N LEU A 484 14.91 -41.09 11.87
CA LEU A 484 13.55 -41.39 11.44
C LEU A 484 13.16 -40.58 10.19
N THR A 485 13.39 -39.26 10.22
CA THR A 485 13.04 -38.37 9.11
C THR A 485 13.83 -38.72 7.84
N ARG A 486 15.09 -39.15 7.96
CA ARG A 486 15.89 -39.61 6.80
C ARG A 486 15.28 -40.82 6.11
N HIS A 487 14.90 -41.84 6.88
CA HIS A 487 14.27 -43.05 6.32
C HIS A 487 12.86 -42.75 5.79
N TRP A 488 12.11 -41.87 6.46
CA TRP A 488 10.80 -41.41 5.98
C TRP A 488 10.91 -40.66 4.65
N LEU A 489 11.82 -39.69 4.51
CA LEU A 489 12.04 -38.96 3.26
C LEU A 489 12.48 -39.89 2.13
N GLY A 490 13.40 -40.81 2.43
CA GLY A 490 13.88 -41.82 1.47
C GLY A 490 12.77 -42.74 0.97
N LEU A 491 11.82 -43.12 1.82
CA LEU A 491 10.70 -43.98 1.46
C LEU A 491 9.55 -43.21 0.81
N ALA A 492 9.16 -42.06 1.37
CA ALA A 492 7.99 -41.29 0.95
C ALA A 492 8.22 -40.52 -0.37
N TYR A 493 9.43 -39.98 -0.57
CA TYR A 493 9.80 -39.23 -1.77
C TYR A 493 10.79 -39.99 -2.67
N GLY A 494 11.61 -40.87 -2.10
CA GLY A 494 12.65 -41.62 -2.83
C GLY A 494 12.29 -43.06 -3.20
N ASN A 495 11.16 -43.60 -2.72
CA ASN A 495 10.75 -45.01 -2.88
C ASN A 495 11.85 -46.04 -2.50
N GLN A 496 12.74 -45.70 -1.57
CA GLN A 496 13.80 -46.58 -1.09
C GLN A 496 13.32 -47.33 0.15
N LEU A 497 13.24 -48.67 0.07
CA LEU A 497 12.87 -49.48 1.23
C LEU A 497 14.01 -49.52 2.25
N PRO A 498 13.73 -49.23 3.54
CA PRO A 498 14.72 -49.35 4.60
C PRO A 498 15.11 -50.82 4.83
N PRO A 499 16.37 -51.11 5.17
CA PRO A 499 16.81 -52.45 5.55
C PRO A 499 16.00 -53.02 6.73
N ALA A 500 15.80 -54.34 6.77
CA ALA A 500 15.03 -54.98 7.85
C ALA A 500 15.62 -54.75 9.26
N ALA A 501 16.95 -54.59 9.37
CA ALA A 501 17.62 -54.26 10.62
C ALA A 501 17.23 -52.88 11.18
N THR A 502 16.86 -51.94 10.30
CA THR A 502 16.45 -50.58 10.68
C THR A 502 15.14 -50.56 11.46
N ARG A 503 14.26 -51.56 11.24
CA ARG A 503 13.02 -51.71 12.03
C ARG A 503 13.32 -51.84 13.52
N ASP A 504 14.17 -52.80 13.86
CA ASP A 504 14.46 -53.14 15.25
C ASP A 504 15.23 -52.02 15.93
N GLU A 505 16.14 -51.36 15.19
CA GLU A 505 16.86 -50.17 15.64
C GLU A 505 15.92 -48.99 15.96
N LEU A 506 15.00 -48.64 15.05
CA LEU A 506 14.06 -47.53 15.26
C LEU A 506 13.07 -47.84 16.40
N CYS A 507 12.55 -49.06 16.46
CA CYS A 507 11.64 -49.48 17.54
C CYS A 507 12.34 -49.50 18.91
N GLN A 508 13.60 -49.94 18.97
CA GLN A 508 14.35 -49.92 20.21
C GLN A 508 14.66 -48.47 20.65
N ARG A 509 15.09 -47.61 19.72
CA ARG A 509 15.35 -46.20 20.01
C ARG A 509 14.10 -45.44 20.42
N TRP A 510 12.95 -45.72 19.81
CA TRP A 510 11.67 -45.16 20.23
C TRP A 510 11.38 -45.42 21.72
N ARG A 511 11.56 -46.67 22.17
CA ARG A 511 11.37 -47.05 23.58
C ARG A 511 12.34 -46.31 24.51
N THR A 512 13.57 -46.03 24.06
CA THR A 512 14.54 -45.27 24.86
C THR A 512 14.21 -43.78 24.96
N VAL A 513 13.66 -43.19 23.89
CA VAL A 513 13.41 -41.74 23.81
C VAL A 513 12.09 -41.33 24.46
N PHE A 514 11.06 -42.18 24.36
CA PHE A 514 9.72 -41.88 24.87
C PHE A 514 9.29 -42.70 26.08
N GLY A 515 10.14 -43.62 26.56
CA GLY A 515 9.80 -44.52 27.67
C GLY A 515 8.84 -45.64 27.26
N SER A 516 8.82 -46.73 28.03
CA SER A 516 7.93 -47.88 27.81
C SER A 516 6.46 -47.48 27.97
N GLU A 517 5.60 -47.94 27.07
CA GLU A 517 4.13 -47.77 27.05
C GLU A 517 3.38 -48.45 28.22
N ALA A 518 3.88 -48.40 29.46
CA ALA A 518 3.24 -49.08 30.59
C ALA A 518 3.34 -48.28 31.88
N SER A 519 2.29 -47.51 32.18
CA SER A 519 1.44 -47.67 33.38
C SER A 519 0.70 -46.36 33.67
N HIS A 520 -0.55 -46.25 33.24
CA HIS A 520 -1.54 -45.46 33.97
C HIS A 520 -2.87 -46.21 33.95
N ASP A 521 -3.23 -46.71 35.14
CA ASP A 521 -4.59 -47.04 35.57
C ASP A 521 -5.58 -45.90 35.30
#